data_AF-A0A447PHU2-F1
#
_entry.id   AF-A0A447PHU2-F1
#
_cell.length_a   1.000
_cell.length_b   1.000
_cell.length_c   1.000
_cell.angle_alpha   90.00
_cell.angle_beta   90.00
_cell.angle_gamma   90.00
#
_symmetry.space_group_name_H-M   'P 1'
#
loop_
_entity.id
_entity.type
_entity.pdbx_description
1 polymer ?
#
loop_
_entity_poly.entity_id
_entity_poly.type
_entity_poly.pdbx_seq_one_letter_code
_entity_poly.pdbx_strand_id
1 'polypeptide(L)'
;MGGRLTREDVEKHLAKGESKAPAVEPAAQPALGARGEKRVPMTRLRKRVAERLLEAKNSTAMLTTFNEVNMKPIMDLRKQYGEVFEKRHGIRLGFMSFYVKAVVEALKRYPEVNASIDGDDVVYHNYFDVSMAVSTPRGLVTPVLRDVDTLGMADIEKKIKELAVKGRDGKLTVEDLTGGNFTITNGGVFGSLMSTPIINPPQSAILGNACY
;
A
#
# COMPACT_ATOMS: atom_id res chain seq x y z
N MET A 1 5.94 -58.28 -27.58
CA MET A 1 6.32 -58.33 -26.15
C MET A 1 5.76 -57.08 -25.48
N GLY A 2 4.57 -57.19 -24.90
CA GLY A 2 3.88 -56.07 -24.22
C GLY A 2 4.20 -56.07 -22.73
N GLY A 3 4.82 -55.00 -22.24
CA GLY A 3 5.17 -54.82 -20.84
C GLY A 3 3.95 -54.47 -20.00
N ARG A 4 3.48 -55.41 -19.18
CA ARG A 4 2.48 -55.17 -18.15
C ARG A 4 3.17 -54.59 -16.91
N LEU A 5 2.78 -53.38 -16.53
CA LEU A 5 3.12 -52.80 -15.24
C LEU A 5 2.52 -53.68 -14.13
N THR A 6 3.36 -54.14 -13.22
CA THR A 6 2.93 -54.97 -12.10
C THR A 6 2.67 -54.12 -10.86
N ARG A 7 1.92 -54.68 -9.91
CA ARG A 7 1.59 -54.00 -8.64
C ARG A 7 2.86 -53.61 -7.86
N GLU A 8 3.92 -54.41 -8.00
CA GLU A 8 5.24 -54.15 -7.42
C GLU A 8 5.94 -52.92 -8.04
N ASP A 9 5.69 -52.61 -9.32
CA ASP A 9 6.24 -51.42 -9.98
C ASP A 9 5.59 -50.14 -9.45
N VAL A 10 4.30 -50.22 -9.11
CA VAL A 10 3.53 -49.12 -8.50
C VAL A 10 3.99 -48.90 -7.05
N GLU A 11 4.21 -49.98 -6.30
CA GLU A 11 4.71 -49.91 -4.92
C GLU A 11 6.15 -49.40 -4.84
N LYS A 12 7.03 -49.78 -5.77
CA LYS A 12 8.39 -49.22 -5.86
C LYS A 12 8.41 -47.74 -6.25
N HIS A 13 7.44 -47.27 -7.03
CA HIS A 13 7.32 -45.85 -7.37
C HIS A 13 6.77 -45.02 -6.21
N LEU A 14 5.82 -45.58 -5.45
CA LEU A 14 5.31 -44.97 -4.20
C LEU A 14 6.38 -44.94 -3.10
N ALA A 15 7.21 -45.97 -2.97
CA ALA A 15 8.31 -46.02 -2.00
C ALA A 15 9.49 -45.07 -2.33
N LYS A 16 9.62 -44.61 -3.59
CA LYS A 16 10.59 -43.58 -4.02
C LYS A 16 10.00 -42.18 -4.10
N GLY A 17 8.71 -42.02 -3.78
CA GLY A 17 7.92 -40.81 -3.97
C GLY A 17 7.65 -40.01 -2.70
N GLU A 18 8.58 -39.95 -1.74
CA GLU A 18 8.56 -38.92 -0.70
C GLU A 18 9.57 -37.83 -1.05
N SER A 19 9.23 -37.01 -2.06
CA SER A 19 9.83 -35.67 -2.13
C SER A 19 9.27 -34.88 -0.95
N LYS A 20 10.05 -34.77 0.12
CA LYS A 20 9.85 -33.76 1.17
C LYS A 20 9.59 -32.42 0.51
N ALA A 21 8.35 -31.95 0.56
CA ALA A 21 8.06 -30.53 0.36
C ALA A 21 8.92 -29.75 1.38
N PRO A 22 9.66 -28.71 0.97
CA PRO A 22 10.44 -27.93 1.92
C PRO A 22 9.48 -27.29 2.91
N ALA A 23 9.52 -27.77 4.15
CA ALA A 23 8.90 -27.11 5.28
C ALA A 23 9.46 -25.69 5.37
N VAL A 24 8.57 -24.70 5.35
CA VAL A 24 8.94 -23.31 5.62
C VAL A 24 9.38 -23.24 7.07
N GLU A 25 10.70 -23.24 7.30
CA GLU A 25 11.26 -23.03 8.63
C GLU A 25 10.79 -21.66 9.16
N PRO A 26 10.27 -21.59 10.40
CA PRO A 26 10.00 -20.32 11.03
C PRO A 26 11.30 -19.53 11.14
N ALA A 27 11.26 -18.26 10.75
CA ALA A 27 12.42 -17.37 10.78
C ALA A 27 13.05 -17.39 12.19
N ALA A 28 14.26 -17.94 12.29
CA ALA A 28 15.01 -18.00 13.53
C ALA A 28 15.20 -16.57 14.08
N GLN A 29 14.57 -16.29 15.21
CA GLN A 29 14.81 -15.06 15.95
C GLN A 29 16.28 -15.03 16.38
N PRO A 30 17.02 -13.93 16.16
CA PRO A 30 18.41 -13.86 16.58
C PRO A 30 18.49 -13.92 18.11
N ALA A 31 19.20 -14.93 18.63
CA ALA A 31 19.51 -15.02 20.05
C ALA A 31 20.39 -13.83 20.46
N LEU A 32 19.80 -12.89 21.20
CA LEU A 32 20.42 -11.67 21.72
C LEU A 32 21.40 -11.95 22.89
N GLY A 33 22.28 -12.95 22.76
CA GLY A 33 23.11 -13.45 23.86
C GLY A 33 24.62 -13.48 23.62
N ALA A 34 25.10 -13.42 22.37
CA ALA A 34 26.53 -13.44 22.07
C ALA A 34 26.90 -12.29 21.13
N ARG A 35 28.00 -11.58 21.41
CA ARG A 35 28.61 -10.64 20.45
C ARG A 35 29.08 -11.44 19.23
N GLY A 36 28.21 -11.55 18.24
CA GLY A 36 28.48 -12.20 16.96
C GLY A 36 27.76 -11.47 15.84
N GLU A 37 28.46 -11.19 14.75
CA GLU A 37 27.86 -10.61 13.55
C GLU A 37 27.33 -11.72 12.65
N LYS A 38 26.02 -11.69 12.34
CA LYS A 38 25.43 -12.57 11.33
C LYS A 38 25.16 -11.77 10.06
N ARG A 39 25.91 -12.04 8.99
CA ARG A 39 25.68 -11.44 7.66
C ARG A 39 24.64 -12.25 6.91
N VAL A 40 23.54 -11.61 6.52
CA VAL A 40 22.48 -12.21 5.70
C VAL A 40 22.34 -11.38 4.41
N PRO A 41 22.44 -11.97 3.22
CA PRO A 41 22.29 -11.23 1.97
C PRO A 41 20.85 -10.71 1.83
N MET A 42 20.70 -9.48 1.35
CA MET A 42 19.37 -8.90 1.08
C MET A 42 18.68 -9.63 -0.07
N THR A 43 17.36 -9.85 0.08
CA THR A 43 16.52 -10.34 -1.02
C THR A 43 16.49 -9.34 -2.18
N ARG A 44 16.24 -9.81 -3.40
CA ARG A 44 16.15 -8.94 -4.60
C ARG A 44 15.13 -7.81 -4.43
N LEU A 45 13.96 -8.12 -3.87
CA LEU A 45 12.92 -7.14 -3.59
C LEU A 45 13.41 -6.05 -2.61
N ARG A 46 14.07 -6.44 -1.51
CA ARG A 46 14.57 -5.48 -0.52
C ARG A 46 15.67 -4.59 -1.10
N LYS A 47 16.55 -5.12 -1.94
CA LYS A 47 17.56 -4.31 -2.66
C LYS A 47 16.91 -3.26 -3.55
N ARG A 48 15.93 -3.65 -4.38
CA ARG A 48 15.21 -2.73 -5.27
C ARG A 48 14.47 -1.62 -4.52
N VAL A 49 13.81 -1.95 -3.42
CA VAL A 49 13.15 -0.94 -2.57
C VAL A 49 14.16 0.03 -1.99
N ALA A 50 15.31 -0.46 -1.51
CA ALA A 50 16.36 0.40 -0.96
C ALA A 50 16.96 1.34 -2.03
N GLU A 51 17.23 0.84 -3.23
CA GLU A 51 17.69 1.64 -4.37
C GLU A 51 16.68 2.77 -4.68
N ARG A 52 15.40 2.43 -4.81
CA ARG A 52 14.31 3.38 -5.09
C ARG A 52 14.15 4.46 -4.02
N LEU A 53 14.22 4.08 -2.73
CA LEU A 53 14.09 5.03 -1.62
C LEU A 53 15.29 5.99 -1.56
N LEU A 54 16.49 5.49 -1.85
CA LEU A 54 17.69 6.33 -1.91
C LEU A 54 17.64 7.29 -3.09
N GLU A 55 17.20 6.82 -4.25
CA GLU A 55 16.97 7.63 -5.45
C GLU A 55 16.00 8.77 -5.16
N ALA A 56 14.82 8.48 -4.62
CA ALA A 56 13.82 9.47 -4.24
C ALA A 56 14.38 10.54 -3.28
N LYS A 57 15.19 10.12 -2.31
CA LYS A 57 15.82 11.03 -1.34
C LYS A 57 16.87 11.94 -1.96
N ASN A 58 17.64 11.43 -2.92
CA ASN A 58 18.72 12.18 -3.54
C ASN A 58 18.22 13.08 -4.67
N SER A 59 17.17 12.67 -5.38
CA SER A 59 16.60 13.44 -6.50
C SER A 59 15.64 14.53 -6.06
N THR A 60 15.08 14.43 -4.84
CA THR A 60 14.03 15.34 -4.37
C THR A 60 14.45 16.05 -3.08
N ALA A 61 14.41 17.38 -3.10
CA ALA A 61 14.54 18.18 -1.87
C ALA A 61 13.22 18.11 -1.06
N MET A 62 13.13 17.13 -0.16
CA MET A 62 11.92 16.93 0.66
C MET A 62 11.90 17.86 1.88
N LEU A 63 10.86 18.68 1.98
CA LEU A 63 10.48 19.42 3.18
C LEU A 63 9.24 18.77 3.80
N THR A 64 9.21 18.62 5.13
CA THR A 64 8.02 18.14 5.83
C THR A 64 7.45 19.24 6.72
N THR A 65 6.14 19.45 6.61
CA THR A 65 5.38 20.35 7.48
C THR A 65 4.35 19.54 8.25
N PHE A 66 4.19 19.84 9.53
CA PHE A 66 3.21 19.22 10.40
C PHE A 66 2.09 20.20 10.70
N ASN A 67 0.85 19.73 10.62
CA ASN A 67 -0.34 20.50 10.96
C ASN A 67 -1.27 19.63 11.80
N GLU A 68 -1.94 20.25 12.77
CA GLU A 68 -2.98 19.60 13.58
C GLU A 68 -4.36 19.96 13.02
N VAL A 69 -5.23 18.97 12.91
CA VAL A 69 -6.59 19.16 12.40
C VAL A 69 -7.60 18.61 13.40
N ASN A 70 -8.58 19.44 13.77
CA ASN A 70 -9.66 19.02 14.64
C ASN A 70 -10.64 18.10 13.91
N MET A 71 -10.59 16.81 14.22
CA MET A 71 -11.43 15.77 13.60
C MET A 71 -12.84 15.64 14.21
N LYS A 72 -13.15 16.37 15.30
CA LYS A 72 -14.45 16.28 15.99
C LYS A 72 -15.66 16.43 15.05
N PRO A 73 -15.72 17.42 14.13
CA PRO A 73 -16.87 17.55 13.24
C PRO A 73 -17.10 16.34 12.33
N ILE A 74 -16.02 15.73 11.83
CA ILE A 74 -16.08 14.52 11.00
C ILE A 74 -16.56 13.33 11.84
N MET A 75 -16.07 13.21 13.09
CA MET A 75 -16.51 12.16 14.00
C MET A 75 -17.99 12.26 14.33
N ASP A 76 -18.48 13.48 14.60
CA ASP A 76 -19.90 13.72 14.91
C ASP A 76 -20.78 13.42 13.70
N LEU A 77 -20.38 13.82 12.49
CA LEU A 77 -21.07 13.48 11.24
C LEU A 77 -21.13 11.97 11.02
N ARG A 78 -20.02 11.26 11.27
CA ARG A 78 -19.98 9.79 11.18
C ARG A 78 -20.89 9.12 12.20
N LYS A 79 -21.02 9.66 13.41
CA LYS A 79 -21.97 9.14 14.41
C LYS A 79 -23.41 9.34 13.97
N GLN A 80 -23.72 10.51 13.42
CA GLN A 80 -25.09 10.87 13.01
C GLN A 80 -25.55 10.10 11.77
N TYR A 81 -24.69 9.96 10.75
CA TYR A 81 -25.08 9.43 9.44
C TYR A 81 -24.49 8.05 9.13
N GLY A 82 -23.57 7.53 9.97
CA GLY A 82 -22.84 6.29 9.67
C GLY A 82 -23.75 5.08 9.45
N GLU A 83 -24.74 4.86 10.31
CA GLU A 83 -25.68 3.74 10.16
C GLU A 83 -26.57 3.87 8.94
N VAL A 84 -27.08 5.08 8.67
CA VAL A 84 -27.93 5.35 7.51
C VAL A 84 -27.14 5.15 6.22
N PHE A 85 -25.89 5.61 6.21
CA PHE A 85 -24.97 5.45 5.09
C PHE A 85 -24.66 3.97 4.83
N GLU A 86 -24.36 3.20 5.89
CA GLU A 86 -24.06 1.78 5.77
C GLU A 86 -25.27 0.98 5.29
N LYS A 87 -26.47 1.27 5.82
CA LYS A 87 -27.72 0.66 5.34
C LYS A 87 -28.01 0.97 3.87
N ARG A 88 -27.73 2.19 3.42
CA ARG A 88 -28.00 2.62 2.04
C ARG A 88 -26.98 2.07 1.03
N HIS A 89 -25.71 2.05 1.39
CA HIS A 89 -24.62 1.80 0.44
C HIS A 89 -23.93 0.44 0.64
N GLY A 90 -24.22 -0.29 1.71
CA GLY A 90 -23.60 -1.58 2.05
C GLY A 90 -22.14 -1.46 2.48
N ILE A 91 -21.69 -0.25 2.86
CA ILE A 91 -20.32 -0.01 3.32
C ILE A 91 -20.31 1.05 4.43
N ARG A 92 -19.46 0.82 5.42
CA ARG A 92 -19.27 1.76 6.53
C ARG A 92 -18.61 3.05 6.04
N LEU A 93 -19.12 4.18 6.50
CA LEU A 93 -18.50 5.48 6.26
C LEU A 93 -17.16 5.56 7.00
N GLY A 94 -16.06 5.48 6.25
CA GLY A 94 -14.69 5.59 6.76
C GLY A 94 -14.24 7.04 6.94
N PHE A 95 -13.00 7.22 7.37
CA PHE A 95 -12.34 8.53 7.35
C PHE A 95 -11.63 8.80 6.01
N MET A 96 -11.28 7.75 5.27
CA MET A 96 -10.46 7.87 4.06
C MET A 96 -11.20 8.60 2.94
N SER A 97 -12.51 8.40 2.78
CA SER A 97 -13.31 9.18 1.82
C SER A 97 -13.25 10.69 2.08
N PHE A 98 -13.24 11.13 3.35
CA PHE A 98 -13.07 12.55 3.68
C PHE A 98 -11.68 13.05 3.29
N TYR A 99 -10.63 12.30 3.62
CA TYR A 99 -9.26 12.69 3.27
C TYR A 99 -9.04 12.74 1.76
N VAL A 100 -9.49 11.72 1.03
CA VAL A 100 -9.39 11.68 -0.43
C VAL A 100 -10.12 12.87 -1.05
N LYS A 101 -11.36 13.16 -0.62
CA LYS A 101 -12.09 14.33 -1.13
C LYS A 101 -11.43 15.66 -0.77
N ALA A 102 -10.91 15.81 0.44
CA ALA A 102 -10.18 17.01 0.83
C ALA A 102 -8.89 17.20 0.01
N VAL A 103 -8.14 16.12 -0.23
CA VAL A 103 -6.94 16.14 -1.08
C VAL A 103 -7.31 16.52 -2.52
N VAL A 104 -8.35 15.92 -3.11
CA VAL A 104 -8.78 16.28 -4.46
C VAL A 104 -9.11 17.78 -4.57
N GLU A 105 -9.86 18.33 -3.61
CA GLU A 105 -10.17 19.76 -3.62
C GLU A 105 -8.94 20.64 -3.42
N ALA A 106 -7.93 20.18 -2.66
CA ALA A 106 -6.66 20.87 -2.55
C ALA A 106 -5.86 20.82 -3.87
N LEU A 107 -5.80 19.65 -4.52
CA LEU A 107 -5.09 19.46 -5.80
C LEU A 107 -5.70 20.31 -6.92
N LYS A 108 -7.02 20.47 -6.95
CA LYS A 108 -7.70 21.39 -7.88
C LYS A 108 -7.31 22.84 -7.68
N ARG A 109 -7.08 23.26 -6.42
CA ARG A 109 -6.69 24.64 -6.06
C ARG A 109 -5.21 24.90 -6.30
N TYR A 110 -4.37 23.87 -6.16
CA TYR A 110 -2.92 23.94 -6.30
C TYR A 110 -2.44 22.89 -7.32
N PRO A 111 -2.59 23.15 -8.63
CA PRO A 111 -2.27 22.18 -9.69
C PRO A 111 -0.81 21.74 -9.71
N GLU A 112 0.12 22.59 -9.24
CA GLU A 112 1.55 22.28 -9.12
C GLU A 112 1.81 21.07 -8.20
N VAL A 113 0.97 20.87 -7.17
CA VAL A 113 1.07 19.71 -6.28
C VAL A 113 0.60 18.43 -6.97
N ASN A 114 -0.30 18.56 -7.95
CA ASN A 114 -0.77 17.44 -8.77
C ASN A 114 0.15 17.13 -9.97
N ALA A 115 1.13 17.99 -10.23
CA ALA A 115 2.08 17.83 -11.33
C ALA A 115 3.21 16.85 -10.97
N SER A 116 3.95 16.42 -11.98
CA SER A 116 5.22 15.69 -11.81
C SER A 116 6.32 16.35 -12.62
N ILE A 117 7.57 16.12 -12.22
CA ILE A 117 8.75 16.54 -12.99
C ILE A 117 9.20 15.35 -13.85
N ASP A 118 9.34 15.59 -15.16
CA ASP A 118 9.90 14.63 -16.11
C ASP A 118 11.07 15.30 -16.86
N GLY A 119 12.30 14.95 -16.47
CA GLY A 119 13.50 15.63 -16.95
C GLY A 119 13.50 17.11 -16.58
N ASP A 120 13.47 17.97 -17.61
CA ASP A 120 13.44 19.44 -17.47
C ASP A 120 12.01 20.01 -17.56
N ASP A 121 11.00 19.16 -17.81
CA ASP A 121 9.62 19.58 -18.00
C ASP A 121 8.75 19.31 -16.76
N VAL A 122 7.78 20.21 -16.53
CA VAL A 122 6.72 20.01 -15.53
C VAL A 122 5.47 19.49 -16.23
N VAL A 123 5.06 18.27 -15.88
CA VAL A 123 3.88 17.60 -16.42
C VAL A 123 2.68 17.84 -15.51
N TYR A 124 1.74 18.65 -15.96
CA TYR A 124 0.47 18.88 -15.27
C TYR A 124 -0.56 17.81 -15.63
N HIS A 125 -1.24 17.28 -14.62
CA HIS A 125 -2.27 16.27 -14.81
C HIS A 125 -3.67 16.85 -14.62
N ASN A 126 -4.56 16.54 -15.55
CA ASN A 126 -5.98 16.91 -15.51
C ASN A 126 -6.87 15.77 -14.97
N TYR A 127 -6.28 14.83 -14.23
CA TYR A 127 -6.95 13.74 -13.55
C TYR A 127 -6.42 13.66 -12.12
N PHE A 128 -7.18 12.97 -11.27
CA PHE A 128 -6.89 12.87 -9.84
C PHE A 128 -6.84 11.41 -9.43
N ASP A 129 -5.64 10.83 -9.53
CA ASP A 129 -5.37 9.47 -9.08
C ASP A 129 -4.64 9.52 -7.73
N VAL A 130 -5.28 8.99 -6.69
CA VAL A 130 -4.74 9.03 -5.32
C VAL A 130 -4.30 7.63 -4.90
N SER A 131 -2.99 7.48 -4.67
CA SER A 131 -2.40 6.28 -4.07
C SER A 131 -2.70 6.23 -2.58
N MET A 132 -3.09 5.06 -2.08
CA MET A 132 -3.37 4.86 -0.67
C MET A 132 -2.54 3.71 -0.12
N ALA A 133 -1.78 3.97 0.95
CA ALA A 133 -0.96 2.94 1.57
C ALA A 133 -1.81 1.88 2.29
N VAL A 134 -1.60 0.61 1.94
CA VAL A 134 -2.26 -0.56 2.52
C VAL A 134 -1.22 -1.52 3.08
N SER A 135 -1.43 -1.97 4.31
CA SER A 135 -0.59 -3.01 4.92
C SER A 135 -0.99 -4.39 4.42
N THR A 136 -0.03 -5.15 3.90
CA THR A 136 -0.20 -6.54 3.42
C THR A 136 0.78 -7.48 4.12
N PRO A 137 0.57 -8.80 4.08
CA PRO A 137 1.55 -9.76 4.62
C PRO A 137 2.95 -9.66 4.01
N ARG A 138 3.06 -9.10 2.79
CA ARG A 138 4.33 -8.90 2.08
C ARG A 138 4.99 -7.55 2.37
N GLY A 139 4.33 -6.69 3.15
CA GLY A 139 4.77 -5.34 3.50
C GLY A 139 3.77 -4.25 3.10
N LEU A 140 4.23 -3.00 3.13
CA LEU A 140 3.44 -1.84 2.71
C LEU A 140 3.42 -1.74 1.18
N VAL A 141 2.23 -1.59 0.62
CA VAL A 141 2.02 -1.34 -0.82
C VAL A 141 1.08 -0.17 -0.99
N THR A 142 1.15 0.53 -2.12
CA THR A 142 0.41 1.77 -2.37
C THR A 142 -0.45 1.67 -3.64
N PRO A 143 -1.57 0.93 -3.59
CA PRO A 143 -2.49 0.87 -4.72
C PRO A 143 -3.13 2.23 -5.03
N VAL A 144 -3.52 2.42 -6.29
CA VAL A 144 -4.01 3.67 -6.86
C VAL A 144 -5.53 3.65 -6.97
N LEU A 145 -6.18 4.67 -6.41
CA LEU A 145 -7.58 4.97 -6.67
C LEU A 145 -7.66 5.93 -7.86
N ARG A 146 -8.27 5.47 -8.95
CA ARG A 146 -8.38 6.26 -10.18
C ARG A 146 -9.61 7.15 -10.22
N ASP A 147 -9.45 8.34 -10.81
CA ASP A 147 -10.49 9.32 -11.09
C ASP A 147 -11.35 9.67 -9.86
N VAL A 148 -10.70 9.89 -8.71
CA VAL A 148 -11.40 10.04 -7.43
C VAL A 148 -12.23 11.32 -7.31
N ASP A 149 -12.04 12.28 -8.20
CA ASP A 149 -12.85 13.48 -8.30
C ASP A 149 -14.28 13.16 -8.75
N THR A 150 -14.46 12.20 -9.66
CA THR A 150 -15.76 11.76 -10.18
C THR A 150 -16.55 10.88 -9.22
N LEU A 151 -15.88 10.25 -8.25
CA LEU A 151 -16.48 9.24 -7.38
C LEU A 151 -17.25 9.82 -6.20
N GLY A 152 -18.33 9.18 -5.77
CA GLY A 152 -18.98 9.48 -4.49
C GLY A 152 -18.15 8.98 -3.29
N MET A 153 -18.46 9.45 -2.06
CA MET A 153 -17.80 8.93 -0.85
C MET A 153 -17.99 7.41 -0.70
N ALA A 154 -19.17 6.89 -1.04
CA ALA A 154 -19.46 5.46 -0.97
C ALA A 154 -18.59 4.64 -1.94
N ASP A 155 -18.38 5.15 -3.15
CA ASP A 155 -17.58 4.47 -4.17
C ASP A 155 -16.10 4.50 -3.82
N ILE A 156 -15.62 5.60 -3.25
CA ILE A 156 -14.26 5.69 -2.71
C ILE A 156 -14.04 4.63 -1.63
N GLU A 157 -14.92 4.54 -0.63
CA GLU A 157 -14.79 3.52 0.42
C GLU A 157 -14.85 2.09 -0.16
N LYS A 158 -15.70 1.84 -1.16
CA LYS A 158 -15.82 0.53 -1.81
C LYS A 158 -14.54 0.15 -2.55
N LYS A 159 -14.01 1.04 -3.37
CA LYS A 159 -12.74 0.83 -4.10
C LYS A 159 -11.57 0.63 -3.12
N ILE A 160 -11.52 1.42 -2.05
CA ILE A 160 -10.53 1.25 -0.98
C ILE A 160 -10.59 -0.15 -0.38
N LYS A 161 -11.80 -0.62 -0.03
CA LYS A 161 -12.01 -1.95 0.52
C LYS A 161 -11.60 -3.04 -0.46
N GLU A 162 -11.93 -2.89 -1.74
CA GLU A 162 -11.55 -3.82 -2.80
C GLU A 162 -10.03 -3.93 -2.95
N LEU A 163 -9.32 -2.79 -3.07
CA LEU A 163 -7.86 -2.74 -3.16
C LEU A 163 -7.20 -3.29 -1.89
N ALA A 164 -7.79 -3.04 -0.72
CA ALA A 164 -7.30 -3.60 0.53
C ALA A 164 -7.41 -5.13 0.58
N VAL A 165 -8.52 -5.69 0.10
CA VAL A 165 -8.70 -7.15 -0.02
C VAL A 165 -7.74 -7.73 -1.05
N LYS A 166 -7.63 -7.13 -2.24
CA LYS A 166 -6.65 -7.53 -3.26
C LYS A 166 -5.22 -7.51 -2.73
N GLY A 167 -4.86 -6.48 -1.96
CA GLY A 167 -3.55 -6.37 -1.32
C GLY A 167 -3.28 -7.47 -0.31
N ARG A 168 -4.27 -7.76 0.56
CA ARG A 168 -4.19 -8.85 1.54
C ARG A 168 -4.03 -10.21 0.87
N ASP A 169 -4.79 -10.46 -0.19
CA ASP A 169 -4.78 -11.70 -0.97
C ASP A 169 -3.57 -11.82 -1.90
N GLY A 170 -2.75 -10.76 -2.03
CA GLY A 170 -1.61 -10.73 -2.94
C GLY A 170 -1.97 -10.72 -4.43
N LYS A 171 -3.17 -10.23 -4.76
CA LYS A 171 -3.75 -10.19 -6.12
C LYS A 171 -3.66 -8.80 -6.78
N LEU A 172 -2.95 -7.85 -6.18
CA LEU A 172 -2.73 -6.54 -6.80
C LEU A 172 -1.94 -6.70 -8.09
N THR A 173 -2.42 -6.06 -9.15
CA THR A 173 -1.74 -6.02 -10.44
C THR A 173 -0.69 -4.90 -10.45
N VAL A 174 0.15 -4.86 -11.48
CA VAL A 174 1.09 -3.75 -11.68
C VAL A 174 0.33 -2.44 -11.93
N GLU A 175 -0.77 -2.51 -12.68
CA GLU A 175 -1.66 -1.39 -12.99
C GLU A 175 -2.30 -0.81 -11.72
N ASP A 176 -2.61 -1.63 -10.73
CA ASP A 176 -3.10 -1.17 -9.44
C ASP A 176 -2.04 -0.35 -8.68
N LEU A 177 -0.76 -0.54 -8.95
CA LEU A 177 0.36 0.04 -8.20
C LEU A 177 1.05 1.22 -8.90
N THR A 178 0.65 1.55 -10.14
CA THR A 178 1.32 2.57 -10.96
C THR A 178 0.38 3.69 -11.42
N GLY A 179 0.95 4.89 -11.58
CA GLY A 179 0.27 6.04 -12.19
C GLY A 179 -0.52 6.94 -11.26
N GLY A 180 -0.38 6.82 -9.93
CA GLY A 180 -0.98 7.78 -8.99
C GLY A 180 -0.27 9.14 -9.04
N ASN A 181 -1.01 10.23 -8.89
CA ASN A 181 -0.49 11.61 -8.82
C ASN A 181 -0.07 12.00 -7.40
N PHE A 182 -0.80 11.52 -6.39
CA PHE A 182 -0.61 11.89 -4.99
C PHE A 182 -0.75 10.68 -4.08
N THR A 183 0.01 10.62 -2.99
CA THR A 183 -0.08 9.52 -2.02
C THR A 183 -0.64 9.98 -0.68
N ILE A 184 -1.57 9.19 -0.12
CA ILE A 184 -2.00 9.28 1.28
C ILE A 184 -1.50 8.03 2.01
N THR A 185 -0.81 8.23 3.13
CA THR A 185 -0.37 7.16 4.02
C THR A 185 -0.79 7.45 5.45
N ASN A 186 -1.16 6.41 6.19
CA ASN A 186 -1.56 6.51 7.58
C ASN A 186 -0.52 5.81 8.47
N GLY A 187 0.34 6.59 9.13
CA GLY A 187 1.33 6.08 10.07
C GLY A 187 0.73 5.72 11.43
N GLY A 188 -0.42 6.31 11.78
CA GLY A 188 -1.10 6.10 13.05
C GLY A 188 -1.52 4.64 13.29
N VAL A 189 -1.75 3.87 12.22
CA VAL A 189 -2.08 2.43 12.32
C VAL A 189 -0.93 1.61 12.92
N PHE A 190 0.30 2.12 12.87
CA PHE A 190 1.50 1.50 13.42
C PHE A 190 1.92 2.12 14.78
N GLY A 191 1.05 2.93 15.40
CA GLY A 191 1.33 3.60 16.66
C GLY A 191 2.27 4.80 16.55
N SER A 192 2.48 5.31 15.33
CA SER A 192 3.29 6.52 15.11
C SER A 192 2.44 7.78 15.34
N LEU A 193 2.93 8.68 16.19
CA LEU A 193 2.31 9.99 16.45
C LEU A 193 2.60 11.01 15.34
N MET A 194 3.76 10.89 14.69
CA MET A 194 4.20 11.76 13.60
C MET A 194 5.03 10.92 12.62
N SER A 195 4.81 11.10 11.33
CA SER A 195 5.59 10.43 10.28
C SER A 195 6.07 11.42 9.23
N THR A 196 7.30 11.20 8.74
CA THR A 196 7.91 11.92 7.61
C THR A 196 8.00 10.97 6.42
N PRO A 197 6.87 10.70 5.74
CA PRO A 197 6.86 9.72 4.66
C PRO A 197 7.73 10.19 3.48
N ILE A 198 8.38 9.23 2.82
CA ILE A 198 9.18 9.48 1.62
C ILE A 198 8.23 9.50 0.41
N ILE A 199 8.35 10.52 -0.44
CA ILE A 199 7.58 10.65 -1.67
C ILE A 199 7.87 9.48 -2.60
N ASN A 200 6.86 9.02 -3.35
CA ASN A 200 7.03 7.98 -4.36
C ASN A 200 7.17 8.63 -5.75
N PRO A 201 8.38 8.70 -6.34
CA PRO A 201 8.56 9.30 -7.67
C PRO A 201 7.69 8.62 -8.73
N PRO A 202 7.13 9.37 -9.70
CA PRO A 202 7.40 10.79 -10.02
C PRO A 202 6.46 11.80 -9.31
N GLN A 203 5.75 11.38 -8.26
CA GLN A 203 4.82 12.27 -7.54
C GLN A 203 5.56 13.42 -6.86
N SER A 204 4.87 14.55 -6.69
CA SER A 204 5.45 15.75 -6.07
C SER A 204 5.19 15.86 -4.56
N ALA A 205 4.22 15.13 -4.02
CA ALA A 205 3.82 15.25 -2.62
C ALA A 205 3.18 13.97 -2.06
N ILE A 206 3.23 13.88 -0.73
CA ILE A 206 2.65 12.79 0.06
C ILE A 206 2.05 13.35 1.35
N LEU A 207 0.86 12.87 1.72
CA LEU A 207 0.21 13.19 2.98
C LEU A 207 0.37 12.03 3.96
N GLY A 208 1.05 12.30 5.08
CA GLY A 208 1.12 11.41 6.24
C GLY A 208 0.06 11.78 7.27
N ASN A 209 -0.90 10.90 7.51
CA ASN A 209 -1.86 11.04 8.60
C ASN A 209 -1.40 10.25 9.83
N ALA A 210 -1.52 10.87 10.99
CA ALA A 210 -1.38 10.22 12.29
C ALA A 210 -2.56 10.66 13.16
N CYS A 211 -3.08 9.75 13.98
CA CYS A 211 -4.08 10.08 14.97
C CYS A 211 -3.39 10.34 16.30
N TYR A 212 -3.74 11.47 16.92
CA TYR A 212 -3.48 11.79 18.32
C TYR A 212 -4.65 11.29 19.18
#